data_AF-A0A2A5B511-F1
#
_entry.id   AF-A0A2A5B511-F1
#
_cell.length_a   1.000
_cell.length_b   1.000
_cell.length_c   1.000
_cell.angle_alpha   90.00
_cell.angle_beta   90.00
_cell.angle_gamma   90.00
#
_symmetry.space_group_name_H-M   'P 1'
#
loop_
_entity.id
_entity.type
_entity.pdbx_description
1 polymer ?
#
loop_
_entity_poly.entity_id
_entity_poly.type
_entity_poly.pdbx_seq_one_letter_code
_entity_poly.pdbx_strand_id
1 'polypeptide(L)'
;MKNTRFLALTLTIFAFLIMPELFSQKSTYEIVQNNNVSNLSEYNIAMDKANFDSYRYINKRRKITFNTGVEIELLSVYELQKLNIPVDASKGRIYNKKNETTPIYRLGKNGYILAEIETKNTLKGK
;
A
#
# COMPACT_ATOMS: atom_id res chain seq x y z
N MET A 1 25.08 -64.21 14.14
CA MET A 1 25.09 -63.03 13.24
C MET A 1 24.18 -61.96 13.84
N LYS A 2 24.76 -60.86 14.33
CA LYS A 2 24.01 -59.73 14.92
C LYS A 2 23.65 -58.76 13.80
N ASN A 3 22.37 -58.65 13.45
CA ASN A 3 21.91 -57.68 12.47
C ASN A 3 21.55 -56.38 13.21
N THR A 4 22.42 -55.39 13.05
CA THR A 4 22.29 -54.04 13.60
C THR A 4 21.13 -53.28 12.98
N ARG A 5 20.43 -52.53 13.83
CA ARG A 5 19.28 -51.68 13.56
C ARG A 5 19.67 -50.48 12.69
N PHE A 6 18.77 -50.09 11.77
CA PHE A 6 18.76 -48.73 11.21
C PHE A 6 17.43 -48.07 11.60
N LEU A 7 17.50 -47.21 12.61
CA LEU A 7 16.44 -46.29 12.99
C LEU A 7 16.58 -45.08 12.04
N ALA A 8 15.70 -44.95 11.04
CA ALA A 8 15.70 -43.79 10.16
C ALA A 8 15.13 -42.60 10.94
N LEU A 9 16.01 -41.73 11.44
CA LEU A 9 15.65 -40.45 12.03
C LEU A 9 15.34 -39.48 10.88
N THR A 10 14.09 -39.37 10.46
CA THR A 10 13.68 -38.37 9.46
C THR A 10 13.67 -36.99 10.13
N LEU A 11 14.72 -36.22 9.88
CA LEU A 11 14.82 -34.82 10.27
C LEU A 11 13.89 -33.98 9.37
N THR A 12 12.66 -33.75 9.80
CA THR A 12 11.74 -32.82 9.14
C THR A 12 12.24 -31.40 9.42
N ILE A 13 13.07 -30.86 8.52
CA ILE A 13 13.44 -29.45 8.54
C ILE A 13 12.17 -28.66 8.18
N PHE A 14 11.49 -28.14 9.21
CA PHE A 14 10.45 -27.13 9.02
C PHE A 14 11.17 -25.84 8.60
N ALA A 15 11.47 -25.72 7.30
CA ALA A 15 11.91 -24.47 6.72
C ALA A 15 10.75 -23.50 6.86
N PHE A 16 10.75 -22.73 7.94
CA PHE A 16 9.99 -21.49 8.04
C PHE A 16 10.46 -20.63 6.86
N LEU A 17 9.73 -20.69 5.75
CA LEU A 17 9.81 -19.71 4.69
C LEU A 17 9.46 -18.38 5.36
N ILE A 18 10.50 -17.64 5.76
CA ILE A 18 10.38 -16.25 6.15
C ILE A 18 9.98 -15.54 4.87
N MET A 19 8.68 -15.51 4.57
CA MET A 19 8.18 -14.76 3.43
C MET A 19 8.54 -13.30 3.70
N PRO A 20 9.29 -12.62 2.80
CA PRO A 20 9.46 -11.19 2.94
C PRO A 20 8.07 -10.54 2.93
N GLU A 21 7.90 -9.46 3.68
CA GLU A 21 6.72 -8.61 3.60
C GLU A 21 6.55 -8.16 2.13
N LEU A 22 5.77 -8.90 1.34
CA LEU A 22 5.76 -8.80 -0.13
C LEU A 22 5.23 -7.45 -0.65
N PHE A 23 4.84 -6.52 0.22
CA PHE A 23 4.17 -5.28 -0.16
C PHE A 23 4.51 -4.08 0.73
N SER A 24 5.74 -3.99 1.27
CA SER A 24 6.15 -2.74 1.95
C SER A 24 6.03 -1.57 0.98
N GLN A 25 5.28 -0.53 1.36
CA GLN A 25 5.21 0.73 0.60
C GLN A 25 6.40 1.65 0.87
N LYS A 26 7.44 1.17 1.57
CA LYS A 26 8.62 1.97 1.83
C LYS A 26 9.25 2.43 0.52
N SER A 27 9.54 3.73 0.43
CA SER A 27 10.12 4.36 -0.76
C SER A 27 9.24 4.33 -2.02
N THR A 28 7.93 4.04 -1.88
CA THR A 28 6.97 4.10 -3.00
C THR A 28 6.06 5.32 -2.95
N TYR A 29 6.31 6.23 -2.00
CA TYR A 29 5.60 7.48 -1.83
C TYR A 29 6.51 8.56 -1.24
N GLU A 30 6.07 9.81 -1.34
CA GLU A 30 6.73 10.98 -0.77
C GLU A 30 5.70 11.80 0.02
N ILE A 31 6.05 12.23 1.23
CA ILE A 31 5.25 13.24 1.96
C ILE A 31 5.65 14.60 1.40
N VAL A 32 4.74 15.26 0.68
CA VAL A 32 5.02 16.54 -0.01
C VAL A 32 4.55 17.76 0.78
N GLN A 33 3.63 17.56 1.74
CA GLN A 33 3.20 18.61 2.67
C GLN A 33 2.86 18.01 4.04
N ASN A 34 3.32 18.66 5.11
CA ASN A 34 3.09 18.18 6.49
C ASN A 34 2.02 18.99 7.25
N ASN A 35 1.61 20.16 6.76
CA ASN A 35 0.65 21.07 7.39
C ASN A 35 0.83 21.24 8.92
N ASN A 36 2.08 21.39 9.37
CA ASN A 36 2.46 21.52 10.79
C ASN A 36 2.11 20.32 11.69
N VAL A 37 1.83 19.15 11.11
CA VAL A 37 1.70 17.91 11.89
C VAL A 37 3.08 17.52 12.42
N SER A 38 3.20 17.46 13.75
CA SER A 38 4.46 17.20 14.45
C SER A 38 4.94 15.76 14.32
N ASN A 39 4.03 14.81 14.13
CA ASN A 39 4.34 13.38 14.04
C ASN A 39 4.01 12.81 12.65
N LEU A 40 5.01 12.78 11.77
CA LEU A 40 4.91 12.10 10.47
C LEU A 40 5.12 10.57 10.58
N SER A 41 5.61 10.07 11.71
CA SER A 41 5.87 8.63 11.90
C SER A 41 4.59 7.82 11.77
N GLU A 42 3.46 8.33 12.26
CA GLU A 42 2.16 7.67 12.13
C GLU A 42 1.70 7.54 10.68
N TYR A 43 1.99 8.54 9.84
CA TYR A 43 1.71 8.47 8.41
C TYR A 43 2.61 7.44 7.74
N ASN A 44 3.90 7.44 8.04
CA ASN A 44 4.82 6.46 7.47
C ASN A 44 4.41 5.02 7.81
N ILE A 45 4.09 4.75 9.08
CA ILE A 45 3.61 3.44 9.53
C ILE A 45 2.31 3.05 8.79
N ALA A 46 1.38 4.00 8.65
CA ALA A 46 0.11 3.73 7.98
C ALA A 46 0.27 3.48 6.49
N MET A 47 1.18 4.20 5.83
CA MET A 47 1.52 4.01 4.43
C MET A 47 2.20 2.65 4.21
N ASP A 48 3.20 2.30 5.04
CA ASP A 48 3.94 1.05 4.92
C ASP A 48 3.05 -0.19 5.08
N LYS A 49 1.97 -0.08 5.87
CA LYS A 49 0.95 -1.12 6.06
C LYS A 49 -0.11 -1.16 4.96
N ALA A 50 -0.38 -0.04 4.29
CA ALA A 50 -1.43 0.05 3.30
C ALA A 50 -1.00 -0.58 1.97
N ASN A 51 -1.90 -1.27 1.26
CA ASN A 51 -1.65 -1.67 -0.12
C ASN A 51 -2.29 -0.65 -1.08
N PHE A 52 -1.48 0.24 -1.64
CA PHE A 52 -1.93 1.29 -2.55
C PHE A 52 -1.77 0.96 -4.03
N ASP A 53 -1.37 -0.25 -4.40
CA ASP A 53 -1.11 -0.60 -5.80
C ASP A 53 -2.34 -0.37 -6.69
N SER A 54 -3.54 -0.67 -6.17
CA SER A 54 -4.82 -0.44 -6.87
C SER A 54 -5.24 1.02 -6.97
N TYR A 55 -4.59 1.89 -6.19
CA TYR A 55 -4.80 3.34 -6.19
C TYR A 55 -3.77 4.08 -7.04
N ARG A 56 -2.63 3.44 -7.38
CA ARG A 56 -1.58 4.05 -8.21
C ARG A 56 -2.06 4.31 -9.63
N TYR A 57 -1.65 5.46 -10.16
CA TYR A 57 -1.76 5.72 -11.57
C TYR A 57 -0.55 5.16 -12.30
N ILE A 58 -0.81 4.60 -13.49
CA ILE A 58 0.24 4.03 -14.34
C ILE A 58 1.19 5.14 -14.80
N ASN A 59 0.61 6.26 -15.25
CA ASN A 59 1.28 7.29 -16.04
C ASN A 59 1.56 8.60 -15.28
N LYS A 60 1.21 8.69 -14.00
CA LYS A 60 1.45 9.89 -13.18
C LYS A 60 1.48 9.56 -11.70
N ARG A 61 2.06 10.45 -10.89
CA ARG A 61 1.91 10.38 -9.45
C ARG A 61 0.46 10.61 -9.02
N ARG A 62 0.03 9.95 -7.95
CA ARG A 62 -1.28 10.19 -7.32
C ARG A 62 -1.08 10.96 -6.03
N LYS A 63 -1.73 12.12 -5.93
CA LYS A 63 -1.83 12.88 -4.69
C LYS A 63 -2.93 12.31 -3.79
N ILE A 64 -2.61 12.15 -2.52
CA ILE A 64 -3.50 11.77 -1.41
C ILE A 64 -3.44 12.91 -0.41
N THR A 65 -4.59 13.51 -0.10
CA THR A 65 -4.70 14.58 0.88
C THR A 65 -5.49 14.05 2.09
N PHE A 66 -4.86 14.09 3.26
CA PHE A 66 -5.48 13.73 4.52
C PHE A 66 -6.29 14.90 5.07
N ASN A 67 -7.30 14.61 5.90
CA ASN A 67 -8.12 15.63 6.56
C ASN A 67 -7.33 16.57 7.50
N THR A 68 -6.13 16.16 7.91
CA THR A 68 -5.18 16.97 8.67
C THR A 68 -4.41 17.98 7.81
N GLY A 69 -4.52 17.90 6.48
CA GLY A 69 -3.77 18.69 5.51
C GLY A 69 -2.41 18.09 5.13
N VAL A 70 -2.03 16.93 5.67
CA VAL A 70 -0.86 16.20 5.17
C VAL A 70 -1.14 15.73 3.75
N GLU A 71 -0.18 15.96 2.85
CA GLU A 71 -0.25 15.48 1.46
C GLU A 71 0.87 14.48 1.19
N ILE A 72 0.48 13.39 0.52
CA ILE A 72 1.38 12.32 0.10
C ILE A 72 1.22 12.12 -1.40
N GLU A 73 2.33 11.92 -2.11
CA GLU A 73 2.35 11.49 -3.49
C GLU A 73 2.79 10.04 -3.60
N LEU A 74 1.91 9.20 -4.15
CA LEU A 74 2.26 7.87 -4.60
C LEU A 74 3.03 7.99 -5.92
N LEU A 75 4.22 7.38 -5.99
CA LEU A 75 4.94 7.19 -7.25
C LEU A 75 4.05 6.45 -8.28
N SER A 76 4.20 6.81 -9.55
CA SER A 76 3.52 6.08 -10.63
C SER A 76 4.06 4.66 -10.78
N VAL A 77 3.30 3.78 -11.44
CA VAL A 77 3.78 2.43 -11.80
C VAL A 77 5.06 2.53 -12.64
N TYR A 78 5.11 3.46 -13.60
CA TYR A 78 6.30 3.66 -14.43
C TYR A 78 7.54 4.11 -13.65
N GLU A 79 7.37 5.00 -12.66
CA GLU A 79 8.48 5.40 -11.79
C GLU A 79 9.02 4.22 -10.98
N LEU A 80 8.14 3.42 -10.38
CA LEU A 80 8.54 2.25 -9.60
C LEU A 80 9.28 1.22 -10.48
N GLN A 81 8.78 0.95 -11.68
CA GLN A 81 9.45 0.07 -12.64
C GLN A 81 10.83 0.58 -13.04
N LYS A 82 10.96 1.89 -13.30
CA LYS A 82 12.25 2.52 -13.64
C LYS A 82 13.27 2.44 -12.49
N LEU A 83 12.78 2.43 -11.24
CA LEU A 83 13.59 2.29 -10.03
C LEU A 83 13.85 0.82 -9.64
N ASN A 84 13.38 -0.16 -10.42
CA ASN A 84 13.41 -1.58 -10.09
C ASN A 84 12.72 -1.93 -8.76
N ILE A 85 11.71 -1.16 -8.37
CA ILE A 85 10.88 -1.43 -7.20
C ILE A 85 9.71 -2.33 -7.63
N PRO A 86 9.46 -3.47 -6.97
CA PRO A 86 8.34 -4.34 -7.28
C PRO A 86 7.00 -3.60 -7.20
N VAL A 87 6.18 -3.74 -8.23
CA VAL A 87 4.82 -3.19 -8.29
C VAL A 87 3.94 -4.08 -9.15
N ASP A 88 2.71 -4.34 -8.71
CA ASP A 88 1.72 -5.04 -9.52
C ASP A 88 1.08 -4.08 -10.52
N ALA A 89 1.71 -3.95 -11.69
CA ALA A 89 1.25 -3.07 -12.76
C ALA A 89 -0.17 -3.41 -13.27
N SER A 90 -0.64 -4.66 -13.07
CA SER A 90 -1.98 -5.07 -13.48
C SER A 90 -3.10 -4.41 -12.65
N LYS A 91 -2.77 -3.93 -11.44
CA LYS A 91 -3.70 -3.22 -10.55
C LYS A 91 -3.72 -1.71 -10.76
N GLY A 92 -2.70 -1.16 -11.43
CA GLY A 92 -2.61 0.26 -11.72
C GLY A 92 -3.74 0.73 -12.64
N ARG A 93 -4.11 2.01 -12.52
CA ARG A 93 -5.14 2.63 -13.36
C ARG A 93 -4.55 3.70 -14.26
N ILE A 94 -5.09 3.90 -15.45
CA ILE A 94 -4.76 5.09 -16.25
C ILE A 94 -5.55 6.26 -15.68
N TYR A 95 -4.88 7.37 -15.39
CA TYR A 95 -5.56 8.55 -14.88
C TYR A 95 -6.59 9.09 -15.89
N ASN A 96 -7.82 9.31 -15.41
CA ASN A 96 -8.88 9.94 -16.18
C ASN A 96 -9.67 10.90 -15.27
N LYS A 97 -9.52 12.20 -15.53
CA LYS A 97 -10.17 13.27 -14.74
C LYS A 97 -11.69 13.12 -14.61
N LYS A 98 -12.39 12.55 -15.60
CA LYS A 98 -13.85 12.39 -15.58
C LYS A 98 -14.33 11.37 -14.55
N ASN A 99 -13.48 10.39 -14.21
CA ASN A 99 -13.80 9.29 -13.31
C ASN A 99 -13.04 9.39 -11.97
N GLU A 100 -12.42 10.55 -11.72
CA GLU A 100 -11.65 10.77 -10.51
C GLU A 100 -12.60 10.93 -9.32
N THR A 101 -12.56 9.98 -8.41
CA THR A 101 -13.04 10.20 -7.04
C THR A 101 -11.96 10.93 -6.27
N THR A 102 -12.34 11.92 -5.46
CA THR A 102 -11.45 12.59 -4.49
C THR A 102 -11.88 12.17 -3.08
N PRO A 103 -11.45 10.99 -2.59
CA PRO A 103 -11.76 10.59 -1.23
C PRO A 103 -11.12 11.56 -0.23
N ILE A 104 -11.76 11.75 0.91
CA ILE A 104 -11.13 12.36 2.08
C ILE A 104 -10.43 11.23 2.82
N TYR A 105 -9.11 11.34 2.97
CA TYR A 105 -8.32 10.34 3.68
C TYR A 105 -8.16 10.72 5.16
N ARG A 106 -8.20 9.73 6.04
CA ARG A 106 -7.99 9.91 7.48
C ARG A 106 -7.05 8.83 8.01
N LEU A 107 -6.19 9.19 8.95
CA LEU A 107 -5.52 8.18 9.77
C LEU A 107 -6.55 7.55 10.70
N GLY A 108 -6.80 6.27 10.51
CA GLY A 108 -7.59 5.46 11.40
C GLY A 108 -6.79 5.06 12.64
N LYS A 109 -7.50 4.59 13.67
CA LYS A 109 -6.86 3.97 14.83
C LYS A 109 -6.03 2.76 14.38
N ASN A 110 -4.90 2.51 15.05
CA ASN A 110 -3.98 1.38 14.82
C ASN A 110 -3.12 1.46 13.53
N GLY A 111 -3.00 2.64 12.92
CA GLY A 111 -2.13 2.85 11.76
C GLY A 111 -2.71 2.29 10.46
N TYR A 112 -4.04 2.37 10.30
CA TYR A 112 -4.72 2.12 9.03
C TYR A 112 -5.11 3.46 8.39
N ILE A 113 -5.32 3.45 7.07
CA ILE A 113 -5.83 4.62 6.33
C ILE A 113 -7.28 4.37 5.96
N LEU A 114 -8.15 5.31 6.30
CA LEU A 114 -9.56 5.31 5.93
C LEU A 114 -9.75 6.24 4.73
N ALA A 115 -10.51 5.80 3.74
CA ALA A 115 -10.89 6.60 2.58
C ALA A 115 -12.42 6.76 2.55
N GLU A 116 -12.89 7.99 2.73
CA GLU A 116 -14.31 8.32 2.68
C GLU A 116 -14.62 8.95 1.31
N ILE A 117 -15.53 8.33 0.56
CA ILE A 117 -16.04 8.85 -0.71
C ILE A 117 -17.45 9.37 -0.45
N GLU A 118 -17.67 10.66 -0.63
CA GLU A 118 -19.02 11.20 -0.65
C GLU A 118 -19.76 10.69 -1.88
N THR A 119 -20.61 9.68 -1.70
CA THR A 119 -21.59 9.32 -2.73
C THR A 119 -22.62 10.43 -2.80
N LYS A 120 -22.61 11.21 -3.89
CA LYS A 120 -23.75 12.06 -4.24
C LYS A 120 -24.96 11.14 -4.35
N ASN A 121 -25.83 11.15 -3.34
CA ASN A 121 -27.16 10.57 -3.44
C ASN A 121 -27.87 11.34 -4.55
N THR A 122 -27.87 10.79 -5.76
CA THR A 122 -28.81 11.20 -6.77
C THR A 122 -30.16 10.71 -6.27
N LEU A 123 -30.86 11.57 -5.53
CA LEU A 123 -32.29 11.45 -5.36
C LEU A 123 -32.88 11.41 -6.76
N LYS A 124 -33.09 10.21 -7.30
CA LYS A 124 -33.98 10.00 -8.44
C LYS A 124 -35.36 10.39 -7.92
N GLY A 125 -35.73 11.66 -8.11
CA GLY A 125 -37.11 12.09 -8.01
C GLY A 125 -37.93 11.18 -8.91
N LYS A 126 -38.87 10.48 -8.29
CA LYS A 126 -39.97 9.81 -8.98
C LYS A 126 -40.86 10.86 -9.64
#